data_AF-A0A2N3E6N3-F1
#
_entry.id   AF-A0A2N3E6N3-F1
#
_cell.length_a   1.000
_cell.length_b   1.000
_cell.length_c   1.000
_cell.angle_alpha   90.00
_cell.angle_beta   90.00
_cell.angle_gamma   90.00
#
_symmetry.space_group_name_H-M   'P 1'
#
loop_
_entity.id
_entity.type
_entity.pdbx_description
1 polymer ?
#
loop_
_entity_poly.entity_id
_entity_poly.type
_entity_poly.pdbx_seq_one_letter_code
_entity_poly.pdbx_strand_id
1 'polypeptide(L)' 'LAIRMGGVDVAKNGMAVPGYDEAPVARHMKGSDIDIEVDVGVGKSSATIWTCDLTYDYIRINADYRS' A
#
# COMPACT_ATOMS: atom_id res chain seq x y z
N LEU A 1 -13.03 -2.79 -9.04
CA LEU A 1 -12.75 -2.75 -7.58
C LEU A 1 -11.73 -3.83 -7.24
N ALA A 2 -10.47 -3.44 -7.20
CA ALA A 2 -9.35 -4.30 -6.88
C ALA A 2 -8.24 -3.51 -6.18
N ILE A 3 -7.42 -4.20 -5.39
CA ILE A 3 -6.22 -3.65 -4.77
C ILE A 3 -5.06 -4.57 -5.12
N ARG A 4 -3.94 -3.97 -5.54
CA ARG A 4 -2.68 -4.68 -5.83
C ARG A 4 -1.53 -4.07 -5.05
N MET A 5 -0.61 -4.92 -4.63
CA MET A 5 0.66 -4.52 -4.03
C MET A 5 1.80 -5.17 -4.82
N GLY A 6 2.68 -4.37 -5.40
CA GLY A 6 3.77 -4.87 -6.25
C GLY A 6 3.28 -5.72 -7.43
N GLY A 7 2.11 -5.39 -7.98
CA GLY A 7 1.46 -6.15 -9.06
C GLY A 7 0.70 -7.42 -8.63
N VAL A 8 0.68 -7.77 -7.34
CA VAL A 8 -0.07 -8.93 -6.82
C VAL A 8 -1.45 -8.49 -6.35
N ASP A 9 -2.51 -9.13 -6.84
CA ASP A 9 -3.88 -8.88 -6.37
C ASP A 9 -4.06 -9.36 -4.93
N VAL A 10 -4.37 -8.44 -4.02
CA VAL A 10 -4.70 -8.75 -2.61
C VAL A 10 -6.21 -8.71 -2.35
N ALA A 11 -6.94 -7.93 -3.17
CA ALA A 11 -8.39 -7.86 -3.14
C ALA A 11 -8.98 -7.76 -4.56
N LYS A 12 -10.11 -8.45 -4.80
CA LYS A 12 -10.90 -8.38 -6.03
C LYS A 12 -12.39 -8.37 -5.72
N ASN A 13 -13.17 -7.63 -6.51
CA ASN A 13 -14.62 -7.50 -6.35
C ASN A 13 -15.02 -7.05 -4.93
N GLY A 14 -14.19 -6.23 -4.29
CA GLY A 14 -14.41 -5.72 -2.93
C GLY A 14 -14.12 -6.71 -1.80
N MET A 15 -13.54 -7.88 -2.10
CA MET A 15 -13.24 -8.94 -1.14
C MET A 15 -11.75 -9.33 -1.23
N ALA A 16 -11.20 -9.87 -0.13
CA ALA A 16 -9.85 -10.46 -0.17
C ALA A 16 -9.80 -11.63 -1.16
N VAL A 17 -8.67 -11.80 -1.85
CA VAL A 17 -8.50 -12.90 -2.81
C VAL A 17 -8.50 -14.26 -2.06
N PRO A 18 -9.33 -15.23 -2.45
CA PRO A 18 -9.33 -16.56 -1.85
C PRO A 18 -7.98 -17.27 -2.06
N GLY A 19 -7.45 -17.92 -1.02
CA GLY A 19 -6.17 -18.62 -1.10
C GLY A 19 -4.97 -17.68 -1.30
N TYR A 20 -5.10 -16.41 -0.89
CA TYR A 20 -4.04 -15.41 -0.96
C TYR A 20 -2.74 -15.89 -0.31
N ASP A 21 -1.66 -15.89 -1.10
CA ASP A 21 -0.29 -16.09 -0.64
C ASP A 21 0.34 -14.72 -0.36
N GLU A 22 0.70 -14.48 0.90
CA GLU A 22 1.31 -13.23 1.34
C GLU A 22 2.79 -13.13 0.94
N ALA A 23 3.48 -14.25 0.69
CA ALA A 23 4.91 -14.27 0.42
C ALA A 23 5.38 -13.31 -0.69
N PRO A 24 4.73 -13.21 -1.87
CA PRO A 24 5.14 -12.27 -2.91
C PRO A 24 4.94 -10.80 -2.49
N VAL A 25 3.86 -10.48 -1.79
CA VAL A 25 3.63 -9.12 -1.27
C VAL A 25 4.64 -8.79 -0.18
N ALA A 26 4.91 -9.70 0.74
CA ALA A 26 5.94 -9.51 1.77
C ALA A 26 7.33 -9.31 1.18
N ARG A 27 7.65 -9.94 0.03
CA ARG A 27 8.92 -9.66 -0.69
C ARG A 27 8.93 -8.25 -1.27
N HIS A 28 7.83 -7.79 -1.85
CA HIS A 28 7.70 -6.42 -2.36
C HIS A 28 7.82 -5.38 -1.24
N MET A 29 7.12 -5.60 -0.12
CA MET A 29 7.12 -4.74 1.07
C MET A 29 8.49 -4.60 1.77
N LYS A 30 9.46 -5.48 1.46
CA LYS A 30 10.85 -5.36 1.95
C LYS A 30 11.70 -4.43 1.09
N GLY A 31 11.21 -4.04 -0.09
CA GLY A 31 11.86 -3.05 -0.94
C GLY A 31 11.72 -1.63 -0.38
N SER A 32 12.49 -0.70 -0.96
CA SER A 32 12.38 0.74 -0.65
C SER A 32 11.22 1.43 -1.37
N ASP A 33 10.84 0.92 -2.54
CA ASP A 33 9.79 1.49 -3.38
C ASP A 33 8.57 0.58 -3.37
N ILE A 34 7.48 1.06 -2.75
CA ILE A 34 6.27 0.28 -2.55
C ILE A 34 5.16 0.78 -3.48
N ASP A 35 4.94 0.04 -4.56
CA ASP A 35 3.78 0.24 -5.44
C ASP A 35 2.49 -0.33 -4.86
N ILE A 36 1.47 0.53 -4.73
CA ILE A 36 0.10 0.18 -4.39
C ILE A 36 -0.82 0.69 -5.48
N GLU A 37 -1.57 -0.21 -6.12
CA GLU A 37 -2.58 0.13 -7.12
C GLU A 37 -3.98 -0.12 -6.55
N VAL A 38 -4.86 0.86 -6.72
CA VAL A 38 -6.27 0.74 -6.33
C VAL A 38 -7.14 1.07 -7.54
N ASP A 39 -7.85 0.06 -8.03
CA ASP A 39 -8.95 0.25 -8.98
C ASP A 39 -10.26 0.38 -8.19
N VAL A 40 -10.90 1.54 -8.24
CA VAL A 40 -12.19 1.78 -7.57
C VAL A 40 -13.41 1.24 -8.33
N GLY A 41 -13.22 0.76 -9.57
CA GLY A 41 -14.28 0.14 -10.38
C GLY A 41 -15.27 1.13 -11.01
N VAL A 42 -14.95 2.43 -11.05
CA VAL A 42 -15.80 3.48 -11.63
C VAL A 42 -14.98 4.42 -12.51
N GLY A 43 -15.43 4.58 -13.76
CA GLY A 43 -14.79 5.49 -14.72
C GLY A 43 -13.43 4.99 -15.23
N LYS A 44 -12.66 5.91 -15.85
CA LYS A 44 -11.33 5.64 -16.44
C LYS A 44 -10.27 6.64 -16.00
N SER A 45 -10.60 7.53 -15.07
CA SER A 45 -9.68 8.55 -14.56
C SER A 45 -8.68 7.90 -13.61
N SER A 46 -7.45 8.42 -13.61
CA SER A 46 -6.37 7.94 -12.75
C SER A 46 -5.63 9.11 -12.11
N ALA A 47 -5.08 8.89 -10.92
CA ALA A 47 -4.17 9.80 -10.24
C ALA A 47 -3.07 8.98 -9.54
N THR A 48 -1.89 9.58 -9.37
CA THR A 48 -0.76 8.99 -8.66
C THR A 48 -0.42 9.86 -7.46
N ILE A 49 -0.30 9.25 -6.30
CA ILE A 49 0.08 9.91 -5.05
C ILE A 49 1.37 9.27 -4.57
N TRP A 50 2.35 10.10 -4.23
CA TRP A 50 3.59 9.67 -3.59
C TRP A 50 3.48 9.92 -2.09
N THR A 51 3.84 8.91 -1.31
CA THR A 51 3.85 8.98 0.15
C THR A 51 5.00 8.11 0.68
N CYS A 52 5.26 8.21 1.97
CA CYS A 52 6.22 7.35 2.68
C CYS A 52 5.55 6.64 3.85
N ASP A 53 6.28 5.69 4.43
CA ASP A 53 5.89 4.96 5.63
C ASP A 53 6.02 5.83 6.89
N LEU A 54 5.28 5.43 7.93
CA LEU A 54 5.31 6.09 9.23
C LEU A 54 6.27 5.34 10.17
N THR A 55 7.51 5.83 10.24
CA THR A 55 8.56 5.20 11.05
C THR A 55 8.56 5.66 12.51
N TYR A 56 9.22 4.88 13.38
CA TYR A 56 9.49 5.31 14.75
C TYR A 56 10.29 6.62 14.82
N ASP A 57 11.27 6.79 13.94
CA ASP A 57 12.07 8.02 13.89
C ASP A 57 11.25 9.25 13.51
N TYR A 58 10.27 9.10 12.59
CA TYR A 58 9.33 10.17 12.30
C TYR A 58 8.59 10.61 13.58
N ILE A 59 8.13 9.66 14.39
CA ILE A 59 7.47 9.96 15.67
C ILE A 59 8.44 10.65 16.62
N ARG A 60 9.64 10.09 16.82
CA ARG A 60 10.64 10.64 17.76
C ARG A 60 11.03 12.08 17.44
N ILE A 61 11.27 12.41 16.17
CA ILE A 61 11.65 13.76 15.73
C ILE A 61 10.53 14.78 16.00
N ASN A 62 9.26 14.34 15.87
CA ASN A 62 8.12 15.24 15.99
C ASN A 62 7.46 15.24 17.38
N ALA A 63 7.77 14.28 18.25
CA ALA A 63 7.17 14.16 19.58
C ALA A 63 7.60 15.30 20.53
N ASP A 64 8.79 15.87 20.35
CA ASP A 64 9.35 16.87 21.26
C ASP A 64 8.99 18.33 20.89
N TYR A 65 8.10 18.55 19.92
CA TYR A 65 7.74 19.90 19.44
C TYR A 65 7.02 20.80 20.48
N ARG A 66 6.65 20.28 21.65
CA ARG A 66 5.93 21.02 22.71
C ARG A 66 6.53 20.84 24.13
N SER A 67 7.80 20.46 24.24
CA SER A 67 8.52 20.51 25.52
C SER A 67 9.19 21.85 25.73
#